data_AF-A0A2H9QHE1-F1
#
_entry.id   AF-A0A2H9QHE1-F1
#
_cell.length_a   1.000
_cell.length_b   1.000
_cell.length_c   1.000
_cell.angle_alpha   90.00
_cell.angle_beta   90.00
_cell.angle_gamma   90.00
#
_symmetry.space_group_name_H-M   'P 1'
#
loop_
_entity.id
_entity.type
_entity.pdbx_description
1 polymer ?
#
loop_
_entity_poly.entity_id
_entity_poly.type
_entity_poly.pdbx_seq_one_letter_code
_entity_poly.pdbx_strand_id
1 'polypeptide(L)'
;MGKNNVFIAMKILFLGFFFIFFFFPLITVILKVLESDFSSFLSVLISNQKLIWNSFFQAGVSTFFCLLIGIPAAFIVARRNFKGKKFIKALSLIPFVFPSILIVISFVIVFGNNGWINHFLKNVFGLKEHIQFLYGFSGIILAHTFYNFPLV
;
A
#
# COMPACT_ATOMS: atom_id res chain seq x y z
N MET A 1 -23.12 35.70 -24.07
CA MET A 1 -21.85 35.15 -23.58
C MET A 1 -21.72 33.72 -24.09
N GLY A 2 -20.77 33.46 -24.99
CA GLY A 2 -20.69 32.19 -25.72
C GLY A 2 -20.37 31.00 -24.80
N LYS A 3 -20.88 29.80 -25.14
CA LYS A 3 -20.64 28.54 -24.43
C LYS A 3 -19.16 28.34 -24.02
N ASN A 4 -18.21 28.83 -24.83
CA ASN A 4 -16.77 28.77 -24.54
C ASN A 4 -16.37 29.47 -23.22
N ASN A 5 -17.01 30.57 -22.85
CA ASN A 5 -16.66 31.29 -21.62
C ASN A 5 -17.05 30.51 -20.36
N VAL A 6 -18.15 29.75 -20.42
CA VAL A 6 -18.59 28.87 -19.33
C VAL A 6 -17.60 27.72 -19.15
N PHE A 7 -17.16 27.08 -20.24
CA PHE A 7 -16.15 26.01 -20.17
C PHE A 7 -14.80 26.50 -19.63
N ILE A 8 -14.38 27.72 -19.99
CA ILE A 8 -13.15 28.32 -19.47
C ILE A 8 -13.29 28.60 -17.97
N ALA A 9 -14.41 29.18 -17.54
CA ALA A 9 -14.67 29.43 -16.11
C ALA A 9 -14.68 28.14 -15.29
N MET A 10 -15.28 27.07 -15.79
CA MET A 10 -15.29 25.75 -15.11
C MET A 10 -13.88 25.17 -14.99
N LYS A 11 -13.03 25.28 -16.02
CA LYS A 11 -11.64 24.84 -15.96
C LYS A 11 -10.83 25.63 -14.94
N ILE A 12 -10.98 26.95 -14.90
CA ILE A 12 -10.28 27.82 -13.95
C ILE A 12 -10.72 27.49 -12.51
N LEU A 13 -12.03 27.31 -12.28
CA LEU A 13 -12.56 26.92 -10.98
C LEU A 13 -11.99 25.57 -10.52
N PHE A 14 -11.99 24.57 -11.41
CA PHE A 14 -11.46 23.24 -11.11
C PHE A 14 -9.95 23.28 -10.81
N LEU A 15 -9.17 24.00 -11.62
CA LEU A 15 -7.73 24.14 -11.42
C LEU A 15 -7.41 24.92 -10.14
N GLY A 16 -8.15 25.99 -9.86
CA GLY A 16 -8.03 26.79 -8.65
C GLY A 16 -8.36 25.98 -7.39
N PHE A 17 -9.43 25.17 -7.44
CA PHE A 17 -9.75 24.23 -6.37
C PHE A 17 -8.60 23.26 -6.10
N PHE A 18 -8.05 22.62 -7.15
CA PHE A 18 -6.94 21.69 -7.00
C PHE A 18 -5.69 22.39 -6.44
N PHE A 19 -5.41 23.62 -6.88
CA PHE A 19 -4.30 24.41 -6.37
C PHE A 19 -4.43 24.74 -4.87
N ILE A 20 -5.62 25.18 -4.45
CA ILE A 20 -5.89 25.56 -3.06
C ILE A 20 -5.90 24.33 -2.13
N PHE A 21 -6.44 23.20 -2.54
CA PHE A 21 -6.59 22.05 -1.63
C PHE A 21 -5.42 21.07 -1.68
N PHE A 22 -4.69 20.99 -2.79
CA PHE A 22 -3.56 20.07 -2.93
C PHE A 22 -2.22 20.78 -2.79
N PHE A 23 -2.00 21.85 -3.56
CA PHE A 23 -0.69 22.50 -3.62
C PHE A 23 -0.43 23.43 -2.44
N PHE A 24 -1.44 24.16 -1.97
CA PHE A 24 -1.28 25.04 -0.80
C PHE A 24 -0.73 24.32 0.45
N PRO A 25 -1.31 23.19 0.94
CA PRO A 25 -0.75 22.51 2.11
C PRO A 25 0.65 21.93 1.86
N LEU A 26 0.97 21.53 0.62
CA LEU A 26 2.31 21.06 0.28
C LEU A 26 3.33 22.21 0.37
N ILE A 27 2.98 23.38 -0.16
CA ILE A 27 3.81 24.59 -0.10
C ILE A 27 4.00 25.04 1.34
N THR A 28 2.95 25.06 2.17
CA THR A 28 3.08 25.48 3.58
C THR A 28 3.99 24.57 4.38
N VAL A 29 3.99 23.25 4.11
CA VAL A 29 4.95 22.32 4.72
C VAL A 29 6.39 22.66 4.31
N ILE A 30 6.63 22.94 3.03
CA ILE A 30 7.97 23.30 2.54
C ILE A 30 8.43 24.63 3.14
N LEU A 31 7.57 25.65 3.16
CA LEU A 31 7.87 26.96 3.74
C LEU A 31 8.18 26.84 5.23
N LYS A 32 7.45 26.02 5.97
CA LYS A 32 7.70 25.78 7.40
C LYS A 32 9.05 25.13 7.67
N VAL A 33 9.54 24.27 6.76
CA VAL A 33 10.90 23.73 6.82
C VAL A 33 11.94 24.80 6.51
N LEU A 34 11.66 25.72 5.59
CA LEU A 34 12.56 26.81 5.19
C LEU A 34 12.68 27.91 6.25
N GLU A 35 11.60 28.17 6.99
CA GLU A 35 11.57 29.07 8.15
C GLU A 35 12.27 28.45 9.38
N SER A 36 12.32 27.12 9.44
CA SER A 36 13.05 26.41 10.49
C SER A 36 14.55 26.45 10.23
N ASP A 37 15.35 26.46 11.29
CA ASP A 37 16.81 26.38 11.13
C ASP A 37 17.20 25.07 10.43
N PHE A 38 17.96 25.17 9.33
CA PHE A 38 18.38 24.02 8.53
C PHE A 38 19.17 23.01 9.37
N SER A 39 19.85 23.48 10.41
CA SER A 39 20.54 22.64 11.39
C SER A 39 19.59 21.68 12.12
N SER A 40 18.40 22.16 12.48
CA SER A 40 17.36 21.36 13.14
C SER A 40 16.79 20.32 12.18
N PHE A 41 16.55 20.67 10.92
CA PHE A 41 16.13 19.71 9.89
C PHE A 41 17.15 18.58 9.72
N LEU A 42 18.43 18.94 9.59
CA LEU A 42 19.50 17.96 9.41
C LEU A 42 19.65 17.05 10.63
N SER A 43 19.49 17.58 11.85
CA SER A 43 19.52 16.80 13.09
C SER A 43 18.41 15.75 13.14
N VAL A 44 17.19 16.09 12.71
CA VAL A 44 16.06 15.17 12.63
C VAL A 44 16.31 14.10 11.58
N LEU A 45 16.86 14.47 10.41
CA LEU A 45 17.17 13.54 9.33
C LEU A 45 18.22 12.51 9.77
N ILE A 46 19.31 12.96 10.38
CA ILE A 46 20.39 12.09 10.89
C ILE A 46 19.86 11.22 12.03
N SER A 47 19.13 11.80 12.98
CA SER A 47 18.57 11.05 14.12
C SER A 47 17.58 9.96 13.69
N ASN A 48 16.92 10.10 12.53
CA ASN A 48 15.93 9.16 12.02
C ASN A 48 16.41 8.36 10.81
N GLN A 49 17.72 8.35 10.50
CA GLN A 49 18.28 7.64 9.35
C GLN A 49 17.89 6.16 9.32
N LYS A 50 17.86 5.50 10.48
CA LYS A 50 17.48 4.08 10.59
C LYS A 50 16.02 3.84 10.19
N LEU A 51 15.10 4.75 10.55
CA LEU A 51 13.69 4.65 10.17
C LEU A 51 13.53 4.83 8.66
N ILE A 52 14.25 5.79 8.08
CA ILE A 52 14.25 6.04 6.63
C ILE A 52 14.76 4.80 5.89
N TRP A 53 15.90 4.25 6.32
CA TRP A 53 16.47 3.04 5.71
C TRP A 53 15.54 1.83 5.83
N ASN A 54 14.91 1.64 6.99
CA ASN A 54 13.93 0.58 7.19
C ASN A 54 12.76 0.70 6.21
N SER A 55 12.25 1.90 5.94
CA SER A 55 11.19 2.13 4.95
C SER A 55 11.62 1.76 3.53
N PHE A 56 12.84 2.15 3.12
CA PHE A 56 13.38 1.75 1.81
C PHE A 56 13.59 0.24 1.70
N PHE A 57 14.16 -0.38 2.74
CA PHE A 57 14.36 -1.82 2.79
C PHE A 57 13.03 -2.57 2.72
N GLN A 58 12.05 -2.15 3.52
CA GLN A 58 10.70 -2.72 3.52
C GLN A 58 10.02 -2.55 2.16
N ALA A 59 10.15 -1.38 1.52
CA ALA A 59 9.63 -1.15 0.19
C ALA A 59 10.28 -2.08 -0.84
N GLY A 60 11.62 -2.18 -0.84
CA GLY A 60 12.36 -3.07 -1.74
C GLY A 60 11.98 -4.54 -1.57
N VAL A 61 11.91 -5.04 -0.34
CA VAL A 61 11.48 -6.43 -0.06
C VAL A 61 10.02 -6.64 -0.47
N SER A 62 9.13 -5.68 -0.19
CA SER A 62 7.73 -5.75 -0.61
C SER A 62 7.61 -5.81 -2.13
N THR A 63 8.33 -4.96 -2.86
CA THR A 63 8.37 -4.96 -4.33
C THR A 63 8.90 -6.28 -4.87
N PHE A 64 9.94 -6.84 -4.28
CA PHE A 64 10.46 -8.15 -4.67
C PHE A 64 9.39 -9.25 -4.59
N PHE A 65 8.66 -9.35 -3.48
CA PHE A 65 7.57 -10.32 -3.34
C PHE A 65 6.38 -10.01 -4.26
N CYS A 66 6.07 -8.74 -4.52
CA CYS A 66 5.06 -8.35 -5.51
C CYS A 66 5.44 -8.85 -6.90
N LEU A 67 6.69 -8.66 -7.34
CA LEU A 67 7.18 -9.14 -8.63
C LEU A 67 7.18 -10.66 -8.72
N LEU A 68 7.61 -11.32 -7.64
CA LEU A 68 7.69 -12.78 -7.56
C LEU A 68 6.31 -13.45 -7.74
N ILE A 69 5.23 -12.82 -7.26
CA ILE A 69 3.86 -13.35 -7.38
C ILE A 69 3.16 -12.77 -8.61
N GLY A 70 3.27 -11.47 -8.84
CA GLY A 70 2.57 -10.72 -9.88
C GLY A 70 2.99 -11.14 -11.28
N ILE A 71 4.30 -11.21 -11.57
CA ILE A 71 4.79 -11.53 -12.91
C ILE A 71 4.33 -12.93 -13.36
N PRO A 72 4.50 -14.01 -12.58
CA PRO A 72 4.01 -15.33 -12.99
C PRO A 72 2.49 -15.38 -13.15
N ALA A 73 1.74 -14.76 -12.24
CA ALA A 73 0.29 -14.71 -12.30
C ALA A 73 -0.19 -13.96 -13.56
N ALA A 74 0.38 -12.78 -13.84
CA ALA A 74 0.10 -11.99 -15.02
C ALA A 74 0.44 -12.76 -16.31
N PHE A 75 1.60 -13.44 -16.35
CA PHE A 75 2.01 -14.25 -17.48
C PHE A 75 1.02 -15.39 -17.78
N ILE A 76 0.61 -16.16 -16.75
CA ILE A 76 -0.34 -17.26 -16.89
C ILE A 76 -1.70 -16.73 -17.36
N VAL A 77 -2.21 -15.68 -16.72
CA VAL A 77 -3.50 -15.08 -17.05
C VAL A 77 -3.50 -14.45 -18.44
N ALA A 78 -2.40 -13.83 -18.87
CA ALA A 78 -2.29 -13.22 -20.20
C ALA A 78 -2.19 -14.29 -21.30
N ARG A 79 -1.37 -15.32 -21.12
CA ARG A 79 -1.03 -16.28 -22.19
C ARG A 79 -1.86 -17.54 -22.23
N ARG A 80 -2.52 -17.95 -21.15
CA ARG A 80 -3.30 -19.20 -21.10
C ARG A 80 -4.80 -18.91 -21.04
N ASN A 81 -5.58 -19.80 -21.66
CA ASN A 81 -7.03 -19.84 -21.54
C ASN A 81 -7.41 -21.09 -20.73
N PHE A 82 -7.93 -20.88 -19.53
CA PHE A 82 -8.32 -21.93 -18.60
C PHE A 82 -9.61 -21.53 -17.87
N LYS A 83 -10.39 -22.51 -17.41
CA LYS A 83 -11.75 -22.29 -16.86
C LYS A 83 -11.78 -21.30 -15.69
N GLY A 84 -10.74 -21.25 -14.85
CA GLY A 84 -10.64 -20.35 -13.68
C GLY A 84 -10.13 -18.93 -13.96
N LYS A 85 -9.83 -18.55 -15.20
CA LYS A 85 -9.17 -17.27 -15.54
C LYS A 85 -9.95 -16.04 -15.08
N LYS A 86 -11.27 -16.04 -15.25
CA LYS A 86 -12.14 -14.92 -14.80
C LYS A 86 -12.15 -14.79 -13.28
N PHE A 87 -12.14 -15.92 -12.58
CA PHE A 87 -12.13 -15.94 -11.11
C PHE A 87 -10.82 -15.37 -10.55
N ILE A 88 -9.66 -15.79 -11.08
CA ILE A 88 -8.36 -15.24 -10.65
C ILE A 88 -8.31 -13.73 -10.90
N LYS A 89 -8.74 -13.26 -12.09
CA LYS A 89 -8.81 -11.82 -12.37
C LYS A 89 -9.70 -11.07 -11.39
N ALA A 90 -10.85 -11.63 -11.03
CA ALA A 90 -11.74 -11.02 -10.04
C ALA A 90 -11.11 -10.99 -8.64
N LEU A 91 -10.44 -12.08 -8.25
CA LEU A 91 -9.75 -12.19 -6.95
C LEU A 91 -8.62 -11.16 -6.82
N SER A 92 -7.86 -10.93 -7.90
CA SER A 92 -6.82 -9.90 -7.95
C SER A 92 -7.35 -8.48 -7.76
N LEU A 93 -8.63 -8.21 -8.01
CA LEU A 93 -9.23 -6.90 -7.83
C LEU A 93 -9.80 -6.65 -6.43
N ILE A 94 -9.89 -7.70 -5.59
CA ILE A 94 -10.40 -7.60 -4.22
C ILE A 94 -9.75 -6.46 -3.42
N PRO A 95 -8.41 -6.25 -3.44
CA PRO A 95 -7.78 -5.21 -2.65
C PRO A 95 -8.26 -3.78 -2.97
N PHE A 96 -8.76 -3.53 -4.19
CA PHE A 96 -9.18 -2.19 -4.64
C PHE A 96 -10.69 -1.95 -4.50
N VAL A 97 -11.48 -3.02 -4.47
CA VAL A 97 -12.95 -2.92 -4.39
C VAL A 97 -13.42 -3.00 -2.94
N PHE A 98 -12.69 -3.72 -2.08
CA PHE A 98 -13.06 -3.87 -0.69
C PHE A 98 -12.69 -2.62 0.12
N PRO A 99 -13.57 -2.17 1.04
CA PRO A 99 -13.21 -1.22 2.08
C PRO A 99 -11.94 -1.64 2.82
N SER A 100 -11.01 -0.71 3.05
CA SER A 100 -9.72 -0.99 3.69
C SER A 100 -9.86 -1.68 5.04
N ILE A 101 -10.85 -1.29 5.84
CA ILE A 101 -11.11 -1.89 7.16
C ILE A 101 -11.45 -3.39 7.07
N LEU A 102 -12.17 -3.82 6.04
CA LEU A 102 -12.54 -5.22 5.86
C LEU A 102 -11.32 -6.08 5.54
N ILE A 103 -10.36 -5.52 4.79
CA ILE A 103 -9.10 -6.20 4.48
C ILE A 103 -8.29 -6.38 5.76
N VAL A 104 -8.16 -5.35 6.59
CA VAL A 104 -7.46 -5.44 7.88
C VAL A 104 -8.08 -6.51 8.78
N ILE A 105 -9.42 -6.52 8.93
CA ILE A 105 -10.12 -7.52 9.76
C ILE A 105 -9.89 -8.94 9.21
N SER A 106 -9.98 -9.12 7.89
CA SER A 106 -9.69 -10.40 7.24
C SER A 106 -8.28 -10.89 7.53
N PHE A 107 -7.30 -9.99 7.48
CA PHE A 107 -5.91 -10.30 7.82
C PHE A 107 -5.74 -10.69 9.28
N VAL A 108 -6.42 -10.01 10.21
CA VAL A 108 -6.39 -10.36 11.64
C VAL A 108 -6.99 -11.75 11.87
N ILE A 109 -8.11 -12.08 11.21
CA ILE A 109 -8.77 -13.39 11.32
C ILE A 109 -7.88 -14.52 10.78
N VAL A 110 -7.14 -14.28 9.70
CA VAL A 110 -6.31 -15.32 9.07
C VAL A 110 -4.91 -15.39 9.71
N PHE A 111 -4.22 -14.26 9.83
CA PHE A 111 -2.79 -14.16 10.18
C PHE A 111 -2.51 -13.61 11.58
N GLY A 112 -3.54 -13.21 12.34
CA GLY A 112 -3.39 -12.75 13.72
C GLY A 112 -2.92 -13.85 14.67
N ASN A 113 -2.62 -13.48 15.92
CA ASN A 113 -2.09 -14.42 16.93
C ASN A 113 -3.05 -15.59 17.23
N ASN A 114 -4.36 -15.33 17.15
CA ASN A 114 -5.43 -16.33 17.27
C ASN A 114 -6.10 -16.64 15.90
N GLY A 115 -5.39 -16.36 14.80
CA GLY A 115 -5.91 -16.54 13.45
C GLY A 115 -5.85 -17.98 12.96
N TRP A 116 -6.52 -18.24 11.84
CA TRP A 116 -6.63 -19.57 11.24
C TRP A 116 -5.27 -20.20 10.95
N ILE A 117 -4.30 -19.42 10.48
CA ILE A 117 -2.96 -19.93 10.15
C ILE A 117 -2.23 -20.42 11.42
N ASN A 118 -2.33 -19.67 12.51
CA ASN A 118 -1.69 -20.04 13.78
C ASN A 118 -2.35 -21.27 14.40
N HIS A 119 -3.68 -21.35 14.35
CA HIS A 119 -4.40 -22.55 14.81
C HIS A 119 -4.03 -23.79 13.99
N PHE A 120 -3.96 -23.66 12.67
CA PHE A 120 -3.52 -24.74 11.78
C PHE A 120 -2.09 -25.20 12.09
N LEU A 121 -1.14 -24.27 12.23
CA LEU A 121 0.26 -24.59 12.53
C LEU A 121 0.43 -25.23 13.90
N LYS A 122 -0.31 -24.77 14.93
CA LYS A 122 -0.30 -25.41 16.25
C LYS A 122 -0.77 -26.86 16.19
N ASN A 123 -1.84 -27.13 15.44
CA ASN A 123 -2.39 -28.48 15.33
C ASN A 123 -1.49 -29.44 14.55
N VAL A 124 -0.84 -28.96 13.48
CA VAL A 124 0.02 -29.79 12.63
C VAL A 124 1.41 -29.99 13.25
N PHE A 125 2.00 -28.94 13.83
CA PHE A 125 3.38 -28.95 14.31
C PHE A 125 3.51 -29.03 15.84
N GLY A 126 2.40 -29.09 16.58
CA GLY A 126 2.39 -29.18 18.04
C GLY A 126 2.98 -27.96 18.74
N LEU A 127 2.94 -26.78 18.10
CA LEU A 127 3.53 -25.56 18.64
C LEU A 127 2.79 -25.12 19.92
N LYS A 128 3.55 -24.85 20.99
CA LYS A 128 3.00 -24.34 22.26
C LYS A 128 2.62 -22.86 22.16
N GLU A 129 3.37 -22.10 21.37
CA GLU A 129 3.17 -20.66 21.20
C GLU A 129 2.71 -20.30 19.78
N HIS A 130 2.15 -19.10 19.63
CA HIS A 130 1.74 -18.57 18.32
C HIS A 130 2.92 -17.90 17.64
N ILE A 131 2.98 -17.96 16.32
CA ILE A 131 3.95 -17.22 15.54
C ILE A 131 3.35 -15.86 15.20
N GLN A 132 4.11 -14.80 15.45
CA GLN A 132 3.66 -13.42 15.23
C GLN A 132 3.85 -13.01 13.77
N PHE A 133 2.99 -13.50 12.87
CA PHE A 133 3.07 -13.18 11.45
C PHE A 133 2.62 -11.75 11.14
N LEU A 134 1.50 -11.32 11.71
CA LEU A 134 0.82 -10.08 11.29
C LEU A 134 1.41 -8.80 11.92
N TYR A 135 1.86 -8.87 13.17
CA TYR A 135 2.24 -7.69 13.97
C TYR A 135 3.75 -7.39 13.90
N GLY A 136 4.31 -7.43 12.69
CA GLY A 136 5.73 -7.22 12.47
C GLY A 136 6.08 -7.08 10.99
N PHE A 137 7.37 -7.13 10.69
CA PHE A 137 7.90 -6.94 9.34
C PHE A 137 7.27 -7.87 8.29
N SER A 138 7.06 -9.14 8.64
CA SER A 138 6.39 -10.12 7.78
C SER A 138 4.96 -9.73 7.42
N GLY A 139 4.21 -9.21 8.38
CA GLY A 139 2.82 -8.80 8.19
C GLY A 139 2.71 -7.61 7.25
N ILE A 140 3.66 -6.67 7.37
CA ILE A 140 3.74 -5.52 6.47
C ILE A 140 4.04 -5.96 5.04
N ILE A 141 5.02 -6.85 4.85
CA ILE A 141 5.34 -7.41 3.52
C ILE A 141 4.14 -8.15 2.95
N LEU A 142 3.46 -8.97 3.76
CA LEU A 142 2.30 -9.75 3.32
C LEU A 142 1.16 -8.83 2.88
N ALA A 143 0.86 -7.79 3.67
CA ALA A 143 -0.15 -6.79 3.33
C ALA A 143 0.21 -6.02 2.06
N HIS A 144 1.44 -5.50 1.96
CA HIS A 144 1.90 -4.78 0.77
C HIS A 144 1.87 -5.68 -0.47
N THR A 145 2.30 -6.93 -0.35
CA THR A 145 2.26 -7.89 -1.45
C THR A 145 0.83 -8.12 -1.91
N PHE A 146 -0.10 -8.35 -0.98
CA PHE A 146 -1.53 -8.52 -1.30
C PHE A 146 -2.15 -7.30 -1.99
N TYR A 147 -1.84 -6.09 -1.53
CA TYR A 147 -2.38 -4.85 -2.12
C TYR A 147 -1.75 -4.51 -3.47
N ASN A 148 -0.45 -4.78 -3.66
CA ASN A 148 0.29 -4.25 -4.78
C ASN A 148 0.59 -5.28 -5.88
N PHE A 149 0.56 -6.59 -5.61
CA PHE A 149 0.78 -7.60 -6.67
C PHE A 149 -0.15 -7.43 -7.90
N PRO A 150 -1.41 -6.95 -7.80
CA PRO A 150 -2.24 -6.80 -8.98
C PRO A 150 -1.86 -5.60 -9.86
N LEU A 151 -1.04 -4.67 -9.33
CA LEU A 151 -0.55 -3.49 -10.07
C LEU A 151 0.72 -3.77 -10.85
N VAL A 152 1.36 -4.92 -10.60
CA VAL A 152 2.63 -5.37 -11.19
C VAL A 152 2.34 -6.29 -12.37
#